data_AF-A0A950XMT8-F1
#
_entry.id   AF-A0A950XMT8-F1
#
_cell.length_a   1.000
_cell.length_b   1.000
_cell.length_c   1.000
_cell.angle_alpha   90.00
_cell.angle_beta   90.00
_cell.angle_gamma   90.00
#
_symmetry.space_group_name_H-M   'P 1'
#
loop_
_entity.id
_entity.type
_entity.pdbx_description
1 polymer ?
#
loop_
_entity_poly.entity_id
_entity_poly.type
_entity_poly.pdbx_seq_one_letter_code
_entity_poly.pdbx_strand_id
1 'polypeptide(L)'
;MGRVTARRPAQHLSANAAVARPETLAVEEPLEIRVNGRPLTVTMRTPGSDFELAQGFLLTEGIIGHRDDVVTVRYCRGTETIGANTYNVLDVSLAPTV
;
A
#
# COMPACT_ATOMS: atom_id res chain seq x y z
N MET A 1 11.14 -2.91 3.25
CA MET A 1 10.90 -4.26 2.71
C MET A 1 9.74 -4.86 3.50
N GLY A 2 8.53 -4.78 2.95
CA GLY A 2 7.29 -5.13 3.66
C GLY A 2 7.11 -6.64 3.81
N ARG A 3 6.40 -7.08 4.85
CA ARG A 3 6.03 -8.49 5.02
C ARG A 3 4.84 -8.80 4.11
N VAL A 4 5.07 -9.50 3.01
CA VAL A 4 4.01 -9.93 2.06
C VAL A 4 3.06 -10.96 2.70
N THR A 5 3.59 -11.79 3.60
CA THR A 5 2.82 -12.83 4.31
C THR A 5 3.11 -12.84 5.80
N ALA A 6 2.13 -13.27 6.60
CA ALA A 6 2.27 -13.47 8.04
C ALA A 6 1.84 -14.89 8.43
N ARG A 7 2.58 -15.49 9.39
CA ARG A 7 2.19 -16.76 10.00
C ARG A 7 1.20 -16.49 11.12
N ARG A 8 0.02 -17.09 11.05
CA ARG A 8 -1.04 -16.95 12.06
C ARG A 8 -1.51 -18.32 12.53
N PRO A 9 -1.72 -18.52 13.85
CA PRO A 9 -2.30 -19.77 14.33
C PRO A 9 -3.74 -19.92 13.80
N ALA A 10 -4.07 -21.11 13.31
CA ALA A 10 -5.42 -21.46 12.87
C ALA A 10 -5.83 -22.83 13.43
N GLN A 11 -7.14 -23.04 13.59
CA GLN A 11 -7.72 -24.33 13.91
C GLN A 11 -8.32 -24.96 12.65
N HIS A 12 -7.90 -26.19 12.36
CA HIS A 12 -8.43 -27.00 11.27
C HIS A 12 -9.42 -27.99 11.85
N LEU A 13 -10.69 -27.75 11.58
CA LEU A 13 -11.79 -28.57 12.06
C LEU A 13 -12.21 -29.56 10.97
N SER A 14 -12.35 -30.82 11.37
CA SER A 14 -12.94 -31.91 10.60
C SER A 14 -14.02 -32.58 11.45
N ALA A 15 -14.79 -33.51 10.87
CA ALA A 15 -15.86 -34.19 11.60
C ALA A 15 -15.38 -34.91 12.88
N ASN A 16 -14.15 -35.42 12.89
CA ASN A 16 -13.63 -36.27 13.96
C ASN A 16 -12.41 -35.67 14.69
N ALA A 17 -11.89 -34.51 14.25
CA ALA A 17 -10.65 -33.96 14.79
C ALA A 17 -10.57 -32.44 14.65
N ALA A 18 -9.87 -31.82 15.61
CA ALA A 18 -9.46 -30.42 15.57
C ALA A 18 -7.93 -30.35 15.73
N VAL A 19 -7.25 -29.74 14.77
CA VAL A 19 -5.77 -29.61 14.79
C VAL A 19 -5.39 -28.13 14.72
N ALA A 20 -4.61 -27.67 15.70
CA ALA A 20 -4.03 -26.34 15.67
C ALA A 20 -2.73 -26.38 14.86
N ARG A 21 -2.64 -25.57 13.80
CA ARG A 21 -1.41 -25.40 13.03
C ARG A 21 -1.29 -23.96 12.50
N PRO A 22 -0.08 -23.40 12.35
CA PRO A 22 0.07 -22.07 11.78
C PRO A 22 -0.17 -22.09 10.27
N GLU A 23 -0.98 -21.16 9.80
CA GLU A 23 -1.25 -20.89 8.39
C GLU A 23 -0.48 -19.65 7.92
N THR A 24 -0.21 -19.59 6.62
CA THR A 24 0.44 -18.44 5.98
C THR A 24 -0.63 -17.60 5.31
N LEU A 25 -0.85 -16.40 5.81
CA LEU A 25 -1.85 -15.47 5.28
C LEU A 25 -1.17 -14.32 4.55
N ALA A 26 -1.80 -13.84 3.48
CA ALA A 26 -1.43 -12.57 2.86
C ALA A 26 -1.59 -11.43 3.88
N VAL A 27 -0.66 -10.48 3.86
CA VAL A 27 -0.77 -9.25 4.64
C VAL A 27 -1.50 -8.19 3.82
N GLU A 28 -2.38 -7.46 4.49
CA GLU A 28 -2.97 -6.24 3.97
C GLU A 28 -2.63 -5.07 4.90
N GLU A 29 -2.17 -3.97 4.31
CA GLU A 29 -1.93 -2.71 5.00
C GLU A 29 -2.54 -1.55 4.20
N PRO A 30 -3.00 -0.49 4.87
CA PRO A 30 -3.46 0.70 4.17
C PRO A 30 -2.29 1.38 3.46
N LEU A 31 -2.54 1.94 2.28
CA LEU A 31 -1.70 2.89 1.59
C LEU A 31 -2.48 4.16 1.33
N GLU A 32 -1.99 5.29 1.85
CA GLU A 32 -2.45 6.61 1.44
C GLU A 32 -1.64 7.08 0.22
N ILE A 33 -2.33 7.40 -0.88
CA ILE A 33 -1.74 8.04 -2.05
C ILE A 33 -2.06 9.54 -1.99
N ARG A 34 -1.02 10.36 -2.07
CA ARG A 34 -1.10 11.81 -2.20
C ARG A 34 -0.62 12.24 -3.57
N VAL A 35 -1.21 13.31 -4.09
CA VAL A 35 -0.78 13.97 -5.32
C VAL A 35 -0.41 15.41 -4.98
N ASN A 36 0.83 15.80 -5.27
CA ASN A 36 1.37 17.12 -4.96
C ASN A 36 1.12 17.53 -3.49
N GLY A 37 1.35 16.61 -2.55
CA GLY A 37 1.15 16.81 -1.12
C GLY A 37 -0.30 16.76 -0.63
N ARG A 38 -1.29 16.60 -1.53
CA ARG A 38 -2.72 16.54 -1.16
C ARG A 38 -3.22 15.09 -1.11
N PRO A 39 -3.91 14.66 -0.05
CA PRO A 39 -4.53 13.33 0.00
C PRO A 39 -5.48 13.10 -1.15
N LEU A 40 -5.30 11.98 -1.87
CA LEU A 40 -6.18 11.55 -2.96
C LEU A 40 -7.06 10.40 -2.52
N THR A 41 -6.46 9.32 -2.01
CA THR A 41 -7.18 8.12 -1.59
C THR A 41 -6.40 7.30 -0.56
N VAL A 42 -7.12 6.41 0.13
CA VAL A 42 -6.54 5.34 0.93
C VAL A 42 -7.05 4.01 0.40
N THR A 43 -6.15 3.09 0.08
CA THR A 43 -6.50 1.75 -0.42
C THR A 43 -5.80 0.67 0.40
N MET A 44 -6.36 -0.54 0.43
CA MET A 44 -5.69 -1.70 1.01
C MET A 44 -4.76 -2.32 -0.02
N ARG A 45 -3.58 -2.77 0.42
CA ARG A 45 -2.62 -3.46 -0.45
C ARG A 45 -1.86 -4.54 0.31
N THR A 46 -1.30 -5.48 -0.44
CA THR A 46 -0.15 -6.25 0.05
C THR A 46 1.12 -5.41 -0.12
N PRO A 47 1.90 -5.16 0.95
CA PRO A 47 3.09 -4.31 0.86
C PRO A 47 4.18 -4.88 -0.07
N GLY A 48 4.81 -4.05 -0.90
CA GLY A 48 6.01 -4.43 -1.64
C GLY A 48 6.20 -3.78 -3.01
N SER A 49 5.10 -3.41 -3.68
CA SER A 49 5.09 -2.83 -5.04
C SER A 49 4.33 -1.50 -5.06
N ASP A 50 4.62 -0.66 -4.07
CA ASP A 50 3.81 0.49 -3.72
C ASP A 50 3.87 1.60 -4.78
N PHE A 51 5.03 1.75 -5.43
CA PHE A 51 5.25 2.77 -6.46
C PHE A 51 4.52 2.41 -7.74
N GLU A 52 4.62 1.14 -8.15
CA GLU A 52 3.91 0.59 -9.30
C GLU A 52 2.41 0.63 -9.08
N LEU A 53 1.94 0.28 -7.87
CA LEU A 53 0.52 0.37 -7.51
C LEU A 53 0.01 1.80 -7.65
N ALA A 54 0.74 2.80 -7.13
CA ALA A 54 0.30 4.19 -7.21
C ALA A 54 0.29 4.73 -8.64
N GLN A 55 1.33 4.46 -9.43
CA GLN A 55 1.37 4.86 -10.84
C GLN A 55 0.24 4.20 -11.65
N GLY A 56 0.01 2.91 -11.45
CA GLY A 56 -1.09 2.18 -12.08
C GLY A 56 -2.44 2.75 -11.68
N PHE A 57 -2.64 3.04 -10.39
CA PHE A 57 -3.87 3.65 -9.87
C PHE A 57 -4.14 5.01 -10.53
N LEU A 58 -3.14 5.91 -10.56
CA LEU A 58 -3.32 7.23 -11.18
C LEU A 58 -3.64 7.12 -12.68
N LEU A 59 -3.08 6.14 -13.37
CA LEU A 59 -3.37 5.89 -14.79
C LEU A 59 -4.80 5.38 -14.99
N THR A 60 -5.25 4.40 -14.19
CA THR A 60 -6.60 3.83 -14.32
C THR A 60 -7.70 4.80 -13.91
N GLU A 61 -7.42 5.72 -12.99
CA GLU A 61 -8.34 6.81 -12.63
C GLU A 61 -8.28 8.01 -13.59
N GLY A 62 -7.43 7.97 -14.62
CA GLY A 62 -7.30 9.04 -15.62
C GLY A 62 -6.64 10.32 -15.09
N ILE A 63 -5.92 10.26 -13.98
CA ILE A 63 -5.20 11.40 -13.39
C ILE A 63 -3.89 11.65 -14.15
N ILE A 64 -3.26 10.60 -14.66
CA ILE A 64 -2.13 10.70 -15.60
C ILE A 64 -2.50 10.04 -16.92
N GLY A 65 -1.98 10.57 -18.03
CA GLY A 65 -2.13 10.00 -19.37
C GLY A 65 -0.90 9.21 -19.83
N HIS A 66 0.28 9.57 -19.33
CA HIS A 66 1.54 8.92 -19.70
C HIS A 66 2.55 8.91 -18.55
N ARG A 67 3.56 8.05 -18.66
CA ARG A 67 4.62 7.90 -17.63
C ARG A 67 5.31 9.23 -17.30
N ASP A 68 5.48 10.11 -18.27
CA ASP A 68 6.21 11.37 -18.11
C ASP A 68 5.42 12.43 -17.32
N ASP A 69 4.14 12.15 -17.02
CA ASP A 69 3.32 12.98 -16.13
C ASP A 69 3.80 12.86 -14.68
N VAL A 70 4.51 11.79 -14.34
CA VAL A 70 4.99 11.52 -12.99
C VAL A 70 6.44 11.96 -12.87
N VAL A 71 6.68 13.02 -12.10
CA VAL A 71 8.02 13.57 -11.86
C VAL A 71 8.73 12.79 -10.76
N THR A 72 8.05 12.55 -9.63
CA THR A 72 8.60 11.75 -8.53
C THR A 72 7.52 10.96 -7.81
N VAL A 73 7.88 9.80 -7.29
CA VAL A 73 7.09 9.01 -6.35
C VAL A 73 7.96 8.73 -5.14
N ARG A 74 7.51 9.10 -3.95
CA ARG A 74 8.31 8.96 -2.73
C ARG A 74 7.45 8.62 -1.52
N TYR A 75 8.02 7.85 -0.60
CA TYR A 75 7.43 7.73 0.72
C TYR A 75 7.58 9.04 1.48
N CYS A 76 6.51 9.45 2.15
CA CYS A 76 6.59 10.53 3.12
C CYS A 76 7.39 10.03 4.33
N ARG A 77 8.61 10.53 4.55
CA ARG A 77 9.33 10.29 5.82
C ARG A 77 8.61 11.03 6.93
N GLY A 78 8.00 10.30 7.85
CA GLY A 78 7.33 10.91 8.99
C GLY A 78 8.27 11.40 10.06
N THR A 79 8.17 12.69 10.31
CA THR A 79 8.18 13.20 11.69
C THR A 79 6.92 14.02 11.86
N GLU A 80 5.78 13.36 12.03
CA GLU A 80 4.61 14.01 12.59
C GLU A 80 4.42 13.50 14.03
N THR A 81 4.17 14.43 14.94
CA THR A 81 4.21 14.36 16.41
C THR A 81 3.28 13.32 17.06
N ILE A 82 2.61 12.48 16.26
CA ILE A 82 1.48 11.62 16.68
C ILE A 82 1.78 10.12 16.48
N GLY A 83 3.01 9.73 16.12
CA GLY A 83 3.38 8.30 16.04
C GLY A 83 2.67 7.50 14.94
N ALA A 84 2.06 8.19 13.97
CA ALA A 84 1.44 7.54 12.82
C ALA A 84 2.51 6.92 11.90
N ASN A 85 2.26 5.69 11.46
CA ASN A 85 3.15 4.89 10.64
C ASN A 85 3.29 5.50 9.24
N THR A 86 4.28 6.34 9.04
CA THR A 86 4.48 7.09 7.78
C THR A 86 5.05 6.28 6.63
N TYR A 87 5.38 5.00 6.87
CA TYR A 87 5.76 4.06 5.82
C TYR A 87 4.63 3.71 4.84
N ASN A 88 3.38 4.08 5.18
CA ASN A 88 2.19 3.79 4.39
C ASN A 88 1.61 5.02 3.69
N VAL A 89 2.39 6.09 3.55
CA VAL A 89 1.99 7.29 2.80
C VAL A 89 2.95 7.49 1.63
N LEU A 90 2.40 7.58 0.44
CA LEU A 90 3.13 7.81 -0.79
C LEU A 90 2.70 9.15 -1.39
N ASP A 91 3.67 10.02 -1.69
CA ASP A 91 3.45 11.30 -2.35
C ASP A 91 3.97 11.22 -3.79
N VAL A 92 3.08 11.50 -4.72
CA VAL A 92 3.35 11.55 -6.16
C VAL A 92 3.37 13.00 -6.60
N SER A 93 4.49 13.45 -7.15
CA SER A 93 4.60 14.78 -7.77
C SER A 93 4.38 14.65 -9.26
N LEU A 94 3.43 15.42 -9.79
CA LEU A 94 3.08 15.42 -11.22
C LEU A 94 3.76 16.58 -11.95
N ALA A 95 3.90 16.44 -13.28
CA ALA A 95 4.41 17.49 -14.13
C ALA A 95 3.45 18.70 -14.10
N PRO A 96 3.94 19.95 -14.26
CA PRO A 96 3.08 21.14 -14.22
C PRO A 96 2.00 21.19 -15.32
N THR A 97 2.10 20.33 -16.32
CA THR A 97 1.20 20.22 -17.48
C THR A 97 -0.01 19.33 -17.24
N VAL A 98 -0.10 18.69 -16.07
CA VAL A 98 -1.16 17.76 -15.66
C VAL A 98 -2.22 18.46 -14.82
#